data_AF-A0A2P4XQK3-F1
#
_entry.id   AF-A0A2P4XQK3-F1
#
_cell.length_a   1.000
_cell.length_b   1.000
_cell.length_c   1.000
_cell.angle_alpha   90.00
_cell.angle_beta   90.00
_cell.angle_gamma   90.00
#
_symmetry.space_group_name_H-M   'P 1'
#
loop_
_entity.id
_entity.type
_entity.pdbx_description
1 polymer ?
#
loop_
_entity_poly.entity_id
_entity_poly.type
_entity_poly.pdbx_seq_one_letter_code
_entity_poly.pdbx_strand_id
1 'polypeptide(L)'
;MVKFFTPLVLSLAASATAAAAYAAHLRFRLQSTKSLPSPPSPVTMSPRTAHQRNIDEINRLDGYDIVIVCTSTPHQAQYWQDRLMATRGSISPKDAKVIAVYEDWEGGAGNGLGTLYAYTKAVAAGKEIYGIDIPALLASGSISVALYHTAGKGTRLAPLPGSENNNKSGVKLPAMVEVKDKYVPMTILEAVVKQTGVYASSRRGRLSVFWGDQVFIPSAGV
;
A
#
# COMPACT_ATOMS: atom_id res chain seq x y z
N MET A 1 -42.55 53.54 -1.40
CA MET A 1 -43.38 54.46 -2.20
C MET A 1 -43.34 53.97 -3.64
N VAL A 2 -44.51 53.60 -4.15
CA VAL A 2 -44.77 53.01 -5.48
C VAL A 2 -44.60 54.08 -6.57
N LYS A 3 -44.10 53.71 -7.76
CA LYS A 3 -44.74 54.07 -9.06
C LYS A 3 -44.11 53.36 -10.26
N PHE A 4 -45.03 52.75 -10.99
CA PHE A 4 -44.93 52.08 -12.28
C PHE A 4 -44.68 53.07 -13.43
N PHE A 5 -44.06 52.62 -14.51
CA PHE A 5 -44.43 53.01 -15.87
C PHE A 5 -44.21 51.84 -16.83
N THR A 6 -45.32 51.32 -17.37
CA THR A 6 -45.40 50.57 -18.63
C THR A 6 -45.34 51.55 -19.81
N PRO A 7 -45.02 51.06 -21.02
CA PRO A 7 -46.07 51.08 -22.03
C PRO A 7 -46.28 49.75 -22.74
N LEU A 8 -47.42 49.75 -23.43
CA LEU A 8 -48.26 48.67 -23.90
C LEU A 8 -48.05 48.46 -25.42
N VAL A 9 -47.98 47.19 -25.82
CA VAL A 9 -48.50 46.57 -27.07
C VAL A 9 -48.03 47.11 -28.44
N LEU A 10 -47.47 46.19 -29.24
CA LEU A 10 -47.91 46.02 -30.63
C LEU A 10 -47.93 44.54 -31.04
N SER A 11 -48.88 44.27 -31.93
CA SER A 11 -49.54 43.01 -32.28
C SER A 11 -48.80 42.16 -33.33
N LEU A 12 -49.20 40.88 -33.35
CA LEU A 12 -49.11 39.81 -34.37
C LEU A 12 -48.46 40.14 -35.73
N ALA A 13 -47.55 39.24 -36.14
CA ALA A 13 -47.57 38.65 -37.48
C ALA A 13 -47.02 37.22 -37.44
N ALA A 14 -47.80 36.31 -38.03
CA ALA A 14 -47.58 34.87 -38.07
C ALA A 14 -46.38 34.47 -38.95
N SER A 15 -45.81 33.29 -38.69
CA SER A 15 -45.05 32.56 -39.69
C SER A 15 -45.13 31.06 -39.41
N ALA A 16 -45.49 30.31 -40.45
CA ALA A 16 -45.86 28.91 -40.49
C ALA A 16 -44.71 27.91 -40.21
N THR A 17 -43.74 28.28 -39.37
CA THR A 17 -42.56 27.46 -39.03
C THR A 17 -42.74 26.60 -37.78
N ALA A 18 -43.70 26.92 -36.91
CA ALA A 18 -43.92 26.13 -35.69
C ALA A 18 -44.65 24.79 -35.92
N ALA A 19 -45.43 24.66 -37.00
CA ALA A 19 -46.18 23.43 -37.28
C ALA A 19 -45.33 22.31 -37.92
N ALA A 20 -44.25 22.66 -38.62
CA ALA A 20 -43.34 21.68 -39.25
C ALA A 20 -42.38 21.02 -38.23
N ALA A 21 -42.03 21.73 -37.15
CA ALA A 21 -41.14 21.22 -36.10
C ALA A 21 -41.83 20.14 -35.22
N TYR A 22 -43.14 20.24 -35.02
CA TYR A 22 -43.89 19.26 -34.21
C TYR A 22 -44.13 17.92 -34.94
N ALA A 23 -44.31 17.96 -36.26
CA ALA A 23 -44.50 16.75 -37.07
C ALA A 23 -43.20 15.94 -37.28
N ALA A 24 -42.04 16.60 -37.23
CA ALA A 24 -40.73 15.92 -37.28
C ALA A 24 -40.39 15.22 -35.95
N HIS A 25 -40.84 15.76 -34.81
CA HIS A 25 -40.60 15.14 -33.50
C HIS A 25 -41.48 13.91 -33.22
N LEU A 26 -42.65 13.79 -33.86
CA LEU A 26 -43.54 12.63 -33.70
C LEU A 26 -43.18 11.44 -34.61
N ARG A 27 -42.47 11.66 -35.72
CA ARG A 27 -42.06 10.58 -36.64
C ARG A 27 -40.77 9.85 -36.26
N PHE A 28 -40.01 10.36 -35.29
CA PHE A 28 -38.78 9.69 -34.83
C PHE A 28 -39.00 8.75 -33.62
N ARG A 29 -40.25 8.61 -33.14
CA ARG A 29 -40.59 7.78 -31.97
C ARG A 29 -41.46 6.58 -32.31
N LEU A 30 -41.09 5.87 -33.36
CA LEU A 30 -41.54 4.49 -33.63
C LEU A 30 -40.32 3.65 -34.05
N GLN A 31 -39.28 3.69 -33.20
CA GLN A 31 -38.26 2.66 -33.22
C GLN A 31 -38.69 1.54 -32.29
N SER A 32 -38.81 0.35 -32.89
CA SER A 32 -38.78 -0.99 -32.29
C SER A 32 -38.61 -1.00 -30.78
N THR A 33 -39.62 -1.53 -30.07
CA THR A 33 -39.46 -2.02 -28.71
C THR A 33 -38.49 -3.22 -28.75
N LYS A 34 -37.19 -2.94 -28.80
CA LYS A 34 -36.18 -3.91 -28.37
C LYS A 34 -36.49 -4.20 -26.91
N SER A 35 -36.77 -5.46 -26.63
CA SER A 35 -36.86 -5.98 -25.27
C SER A 35 -35.66 -5.47 -24.47
N LEU A 36 -35.92 -4.96 -23.27
CA LEU A 36 -34.86 -4.69 -22.31
C LEU A 36 -34.01 -5.97 -22.17
N PRO A 37 -32.68 -5.88 -22.23
CA PRO A 37 -31.85 -7.03 -21.94
C PRO A 37 -32.21 -7.52 -20.54
N SER A 38 -32.47 -8.81 -20.43
CA SER A 38 -32.64 -9.49 -19.14
C SER A 38 -31.46 -9.13 -18.23
N PRO A 39 -31.68 -9.01 -16.91
CA PRO A 39 -30.59 -8.78 -15.96
C PRO A 39 -29.50 -9.81 -16.22
N PRO A 40 -28.21 -9.40 -16.20
CA PRO A 40 -27.14 -10.34 -16.43
C PRO A 40 -27.32 -11.50 -15.46
N SER A 41 -27.34 -12.72 -16.00
CA SER A 41 -27.26 -13.94 -15.20
C SER A 41 -26.16 -13.74 -14.15
N PRO A 42 -26.36 -14.16 -12.89
CA PRO A 42 -25.34 -13.99 -11.86
C PRO A 42 -24.03 -14.52 -12.42
N VAL A 43 -23.05 -13.61 -12.55
CA VAL A 43 -21.74 -13.96 -13.09
C VAL A 43 -21.20 -15.01 -12.14
N THR A 44 -21.23 -16.28 -12.55
CA THR A 44 -20.59 -17.37 -11.84
C THR A 44 -19.11 -17.07 -11.92
N MET A 45 -18.60 -16.30 -10.95
CA MET A 45 -17.19 -15.97 -10.86
C MET A 45 -16.42 -17.29 -10.84
N SER A 46 -15.55 -17.49 -11.82
CA SER A 46 -14.66 -18.65 -11.85
C SER A 46 -13.98 -18.79 -10.48
N PRO A 47 -13.84 -20.02 -9.94
CA PRO A 47 -13.18 -20.21 -8.65
C PRO A 47 -11.81 -19.51 -8.65
N ARG A 48 -11.54 -18.68 -7.65
CA ARG A 48 -10.25 -17.98 -7.53
C ARG A 48 -9.12 -19.01 -7.51
N THR A 49 -8.05 -18.77 -8.26
CA THR A 49 -6.85 -19.62 -8.22
C THR A 49 -6.17 -19.50 -6.84
N ALA A 50 -5.29 -20.45 -6.49
CA ALA A 50 -4.49 -20.33 -5.26
C ALA A 50 -3.68 -19.04 -5.22
N HIS A 51 -3.09 -18.65 -6.36
CA HIS A 51 -2.34 -17.41 -6.49
C HIS A 51 -3.21 -16.17 -6.22
N GLN A 52 -4.43 -16.14 -6.76
CA GLN A 52 -5.35 -15.04 -6.52
C GLN A 52 -5.75 -14.94 -5.04
N ARG A 53 -6.03 -16.07 -4.39
CA ARG A 53 -6.32 -16.11 -2.96
C ARG A 53 -5.14 -15.61 -2.11
N ASN A 54 -3.92 -16.00 -2.46
CA ASN A 54 -2.73 -15.51 -1.75
C ASN A 54 -2.54 -14.01 -1.92
N ILE A 55 -2.82 -13.45 -3.10
CA ILE A 55 -2.84 -12.00 -3.31
C ILE A 55 -3.89 -11.34 -2.40
N ASP A 56 -5.07 -11.95 -2.27
CA ASP A 56 -6.13 -11.43 -1.40
C ASP A 56 -5.67 -11.43 0.08
N GLU A 57 -5.07 -12.52 0.55
CA GLU A 57 -4.53 -12.61 1.91
C GLU A 57 -3.39 -11.59 2.14
N ILE A 58 -2.45 -11.47 1.20
CA ILE A 58 -1.37 -10.46 1.25
C ILE A 58 -1.93 -9.02 1.30
N ASN A 59 -3.06 -8.78 0.63
CA ASN A 59 -3.67 -7.46 0.61
C ASN A 59 -4.39 -7.11 1.90
N ARG A 60 -4.63 -8.08 2.79
CA ARG A 60 -5.07 -7.81 4.16
C ARG A 60 -4.03 -6.97 4.89
N LEU A 61 -4.45 -6.35 5.97
CA LEU A 61 -3.57 -5.58 6.87
C LEU A 61 -3.13 -6.45 8.05
N ASP A 62 -2.86 -7.73 7.78
CA ASP A 62 -2.21 -8.61 8.74
C ASP A 62 -0.71 -8.27 8.78
N GLY A 63 -0.07 -8.37 9.95
CA GLY A 63 1.33 -8.03 10.07
C GLY A 63 1.93 -8.31 11.42
N TYR A 64 3.25 -8.15 11.49
CA TYR A 64 4.03 -8.35 12.70
C TYR A 64 3.77 -7.25 13.72
N ASP A 65 3.79 -7.61 15.00
CA ASP A 65 3.66 -6.65 16.11
C ASP A 65 4.84 -5.66 16.12
N ILE A 66 6.03 -6.15 15.73
CA ILE A 66 7.26 -5.35 15.60
C ILE A 66 7.91 -5.59 14.24
N VAL A 67 8.17 -4.50 13.53
CA VAL A 67 8.92 -4.43 12.28
C VAL A 67 10.28 -3.78 12.56
N ILE A 68 11.34 -4.57 12.46
CA ILE A 68 12.73 -4.11 12.57
C ILE A 68 13.30 -3.92 11.16
N VAL A 69 14.00 -2.82 10.91
CA VAL A 69 14.69 -2.58 9.64
C VAL A 69 16.16 -2.36 9.89
N CYS A 70 17.02 -3.19 9.30
CA CYS A 70 18.47 -3.02 9.35
C CYS A 70 18.95 -2.33 8.06
N THR A 71 19.58 -1.17 8.22
CA THR A 71 20.02 -0.30 7.12
C THR A 71 21.53 -0.13 7.11
N SER A 72 22.09 0.52 6.08
CA SER A 72 23.55 0.72 5.99
C SER A 72 24.03 2.03 6.64
N THR A 73 23.14 2.98 6.92
CA THR A 73 23.54 4.29 7.47
C THR A 73 22.51 4.84 8.46
N PRO A 74 22.92 5.69 9.42
CA PRO A 74 21.98 6.36 10.32
C PRO A 74 20.88 7.15 9.59
N HIS A 75 21.22 7.80 8.48
CA HIS A 75 20.26 8.53 7.66
C HIS A 75 19.19 7.61 7.05
N GLN A 76 19.58 6.43 6.55
CA GLN A 76 18.62 5.45 6.05
C GLN A 76 17.75 4.87 7.16
N ALA A 77 18.31 4.63 8.35
CA ALA A 77 17.54 4.21 9.51
C ALA A 77 16.46 5.25 9.85
N GLN A 78 16.83 6.53 9.96
CA GLN A 78 15.86 7.60 10.22
C GLN A 78 14.79 7.69 9.13
N TYR A 79 15.18 7.65 7.85
CA TYR A 79 14.24 7.66 6.74
C TYR A 79 13.21 6.53 6.84
N TRP A 80 13.68 5.30 7.09
CA TRP A 80 12.78 4.15 7.18
C TRP A 80 11.93 4.14 8.45
N GLN A 81 12.47 4.62 9.57
CA GLN A 81 11.70 4.88 10.78
C GLN A 81 10.50 5.77 10.46
N ASP A 82 10.74 6.94 9.86
CA ASP A 82 9.70 7.93 9.58
C ASP A 82 8.71 7.43 8.53
N ARG A 83 9.22 6.82 7.45
CA ARG A 83 8.38 6.38 6.33
C ARG A 83 7.47 5.23 6.73
N LEU A 84 8.00 4.18 7.36
CA LEU A 84 7.19 3.03 7.76
C LEU A 84 6.22 3.37 8.90
N MET A 85 6.60 4.28 9.81
CA MET A 85 5.65 4.78 10.81
C MET A 85 4.47 5.53 10.19
N ALA A 86 4.71 6.27 9.09
CA ALA A 86 3.69 7.01 8.36
C ALA A 86 2.79 6.14 7.48
N THR A 87 3.22 4.93 7.08
CA THR A 87 2.43 3.98 6.28
C THR A 87 1.75 2.88 7.10
N ARG A 88 1.81 2.94 8.43
CA ARG A 88 1.02 2.05 9.29
C ARG A 88 -0.47 2.28 9.05
N GLY A 89 -1.23 1.20 9.06
CA GLY A 89 -2.64 1.17 8.66
C GLY A 89 -2.87 0.97 7.17
N SER A 90 -1.83 1.05 6.32
CA SER A 90 -1.92 0.73 4.87
C SER A 90 -0.93 -0.35 4.43
N ILE A 91 0.23 -0.42 5.07
CA ILE A 91 1.29 -1.41 4.79
C ILE A 91 1.42 -2.45 5.90
N SER A 92 1.32 -2.03 7.15
CA SER A 92 1.33 -2.86 8.35
C SER A 92 0.18 -2.46 9.28
N PRO A 93 -0.14 -3.25 10.32
CA PRO A 93 -1.12 -2.86 11.33
C PRO A 93 -0.83 -1.48 11.92
N LYS A 94 -1.89 -0.72 12.26
CA LYS A 94 -1.77 0.66 12.76
C LYS A 94 -0.98 0.75 14.06
N ASP A 95 -1.07 -0.29 14.88
CA ASP A 95 -0.43 -0.46 16.18
C ASP A 95 0.96 -1.10 16.11
N ALA A 96 1.38 -1.59 14.93
CA ALA A 96 2.71 -2.15 14.73
C ALA A 96 3.80 -1.15 15.15
N LYS A 97 4.83 -1.65 15.82
CA LYS A 97 5.99 -0.86 16.22
C LYS A 97 7.08 -0.98 15.16
N VAL A 98 7.61 0.15 14.71
CA VAL A 98 8.74 0.18 13.77
C VAL A 98 10.00 0.54 14.52
N ILE A 99 11.07 -0.21 14.29
CA ILE A 99 12.41 0.05 14.86
C ILE A 99 13.42 -0.06 13.72
N ALA A 100 13.88 1.07 13.19
CA ALA A 100 14.94 1.11 12.21
C ALA A 100 16.30 1.32 12.89
N VAL A 101 17.26 0.47 12.53
CA VAL A 101 18.65 0.52 12.99
C VAL A 101 19.59 0.53 11.78
N TYR A 102 20.87 0.73 12.02
CA TYR A 102 21.90 0.64 10.97
C TYR A 102 23.03 -0.29 11.41
N GLU A 103 23.60 -1.01 10.45
CA GLU A 103 24.78 -1.85 10.63
C GLU A 103 26.03 -0.99 10.50
N ASP A 104 26.76 -0.85 11.60
CA ASP A 104 28.06 -0.19 11.72
C ASP A 104 29.19 -1.18 12.04
N TRP A 105 29.02 -2.44 11.63
CA TRP A 105 30.05 -3.45 11.76
C TRP A 105 31.15 -3.23 10.72
N GLU A 106 32.39 -3.02 11.16
CA GLU A 106 33.53 -2.79 10.28
C GLU A 106 33.77 -4.00 9.36
N GLY A 107 33.83 -3.77 8.05
CA GLY A 107 33.97 -4.83 7.04
C GLY A 107 32.67 -5.60 6.71
N GLY A 108 31.58 -5.35 7.44
CA GLY A 108 30.30 -6.05 7.32
C GLY A 108 30.28 -7.38 8.07
N ALA A 109 29.23 -7.62 8.85
CA ALA A 109 29.12 -8.81 9.70
C ALA A 109 28.69 -10.08 8.94
N GLY A 110 28.20 -9.94 7.70
CA GLY A 110 27.54 -11.00 6.96
C GLY A 110 26.15 -11.36 7.53
N ASN A 111 25.46 -12.32 6.90
CA ASN A 111 24.02 -12.50 7.15
C ASN A 111 23.67 -12.90 8.58
N GLY A 112 24.36 -13.89 9.16
CA GLY A 112 24.03 -14.41 10.48
C GLY A 112 24.34 -13.42 11.60
N LEU A 113 25.61 -12.99 11.67
CA LEU A 113 26.07 -12.05 12.70
C LEU A 113 25.44 -10.67 12.52
N GLY A 114 25.27 -10.19 11.28
CA GLY A 114 24.60 -8.92 11.00
C GLY A 114 23.14 -8.93 11.44
N THR A 115 22.44 -10.06 11.32
CA THR A 115 21.08 -10.21 11.85
C THR A 115 21.06 -10.13 13.38
N LEU A 116 21.96 -10.88 14.05
CA LEU A 116 22.04 -10.85 15.52
C LEU A 116 22.40 -9.45 16.04
N TYR A 117 23.34 -8.78 15.37
CA TYR A 117 23.77 -7.44 15.72
C TYR A 117 22.64 -6.42 15.54
N ALA A 118 21.96 -6.43 14.40
CA ALA A 118 20.80 -5.59 14.14
C ALA A 118 19.67 -5.82 15.14
N TYR A 119 19.37 -7.09 15.45
CA TYR A 119 18.39 -7.44 16.48
C TYR A 119 18.80 -6.87 17.84
N THR A 120 20.06 -7.01 18.26
CA THR A 120 20.56 -6.49 19.53
C THR A 120 20.41 -4.96 19.61
N LYS A 121 20.75 -4.24 18.53
CA LYS A 121 20.53 -2.79 18.45
C LYS A 121 19.03 -2.44 18.54
N ALA A 122 18.19 -3.23 17.87
CA ALA A 122 16.74 -3.02 17.89
C ALA A 122 16.12 -3.31 19.26
N VAL A 123 16.66 -4.25 20.05
CA VAL A 123 16.26 -4.48 21.45
C VAL A 123 16.54 -3.24 22.29
N ALA A 124 17.74 -2.68 22.18
CA ALA A 124 18.11 -1.45 22.89
C ALA A 124 17.20 -0.27 22.49
N ALA A 125 17.05 -0.04 21.17
CA ALA A 125 16.19 1.01 20.64
C ALA A 125 14.71 0.81 20.99
N GLY A 126 14.22 -0.42 20.99
CA GLY A 126 12.84 -0.74 21.37
C GLY A 126 12.56 -0.42 22.84
N LYS A 127 13.52 -0.69 23.73
CA LYS A 127 13.44 -0.30 25.13
C LYS A 127 13.40 1.22 25.30
N GLU A 128 14.23 1.95 24.54
CA GLU A 128 14.29 3.40 24.60
C GLU A 128 13.03 4.08 24.04
N ILE A 129 12.60 3.69 22.84
CA ILE A 129 11.54 4.37 22.09
C ILE A 129 10.14 3.94 22.57
N TYR A 130 9.99 2.67 22.97
CA TYR A 130 8.67 2.10 23.30
C TYR A 130 8.56 1.54 24.72
N GLY A 131 9.66 1.49 25.50
CA GLY A 131 9.64 0.91 26.85
C GLY A 131 9.37 -0.60 26.88
N ILE A 132 9.68 -1.32 25.80
CA ILE A 132 9.39 -2.77 25.67
C ILE A 132 10.64 -3.63 25.82
N ASP A 133 10.46 -4.81 26.41
CA ASP A 133 11.46 -5.88 26.43
C ASP A 133 11.13 -6.89 25.32
N ILE A 134 11.72 -6.68 24.14
CA ILE A 134 11.46 -7.54 22.97
C ILE A 134 11.84 -9.01 23.25
N PRO A 135 13.01 -9.33 23.82
CA PRO A 135 13.36 -10.71 24.18
C PRO A 135 12.33 -11.38 25.09
N ALA A 136 11.86 -10.70 26.14
CA ALA A 136 10.87 -11.27 27.05
C ALA A 136 9.53 -11.53 26.35
N LEU A 137 9.06 -10.60 25.52
CA LEU A 137 7.82 -10.73 24.75
C LEU A 137 7.88 -11.84 23.68
N LEU A 138 9.05 -12.04 23.07
CA LEU A 138 9.30 -13.18 22.18
C LEU A 138 9.32 -14.49 22.97
N ALA A 139 10.03 -14.55 24.10
CA ALA A 139 10.11 -15.75 24.93
C ALA A 139 8.74 -16.20 25.46
N SER A 140 7.83 -15.27 25.75
CA SER A 140 6.47 -15.59 26.16
C SER A 140 5.53 -15.98 25.01
N GLY A 141 5.97 -15.87 23.75
CA GLY A 141 5.11 -16.07 22.58
C GLY A 141 4.04 -14.97 22.40
N SER A 142 4.20 -13.82 23.07
CA SER A 142 3.19 -12.76 23.10
C SER A 142 3.33 -11.74 21.97
N ILE A 143 4.35 -11.86 21.12
CA ILE A 143 4.48 -11.05 19.90
C ILE A 143 5.05 -11.88 18.76
N SER A 144 4.86 -11.41 17.53
CA SER A 144 5.66 -11.79 16.38
C SER A 144 6.56 -10.62 15.95
N VAL A 145 7.79 -10.93 15.55
CA VAL A 145 8.77 -9.92 15.13
C VAL A 145 9.32 -10.27 13.76
N ALA A 146 9.42 -9.28 12.88
CA ALA A 146 10.11 -9.40 11.61
C ALA A 146 11.29 -8.43 11.52
N LEU A 147 12.40 -8.89 10.97
CA LEU A 147 13.60 -8.10 10.68
C LEU A 147 13.86 -8.10 9.17
N TYR A 148 13.95 -6.91 8.60
CA TYR A 148 14.18 -6.69 7.18
C TYR A 148 15.57 -6.07 6.97
N HIS A 149 16.43 -6.77 6.24
CA HIS A 149 17.70 -6.22 5.79
C HIS A 149 17.49 -5.39 4.52
N THR A 150 17.84 -4.11 4.55
CA THR A 150 17.88 -3.26 3.35
C THR A 150 19.29 -3.08 2.82
N ALA A 151 20.29 -3.69 3.48
CA ALA A 151 21.70 -3.58 3.12
C ALA A 151 21.98 -4.21 1.75
N GLY A 152 22.77 -3.50 0.94
CA GLY A 152 23.23 -3.96 -0.37
C GLY A 152 23.21 -2.85 -1.41
N LYS A 153 24.32 -2.71 -2.16
CA LYS A 153 24.49 -1.67 -3.18
C LYS A 153 23.56 -1.82 -4.40
N GLY A 154 22.86 -2.96 -4.51
CA GLY A 154 21.91 -3.21 -5.59
C GLY A 154 22.52 -3.18 -6.99
N THR A 155 23.80 -3.54 -7.15
CA THR A 155 24.53 -3.42 -8.43
C THR A 155 23.86 -4.15 -9.61
N ARG A 156 23.19 -5.28 -9.36
CA ARG A 156 22.43 -6.02 -10.39
C ARG A 156 21.10 -5.39 -10.77
N LEU A 157 20.58 -4.49 -9.93
CA LEU A 157 19.37 -3.71 -10.20
C LEU A 157 19.71 -2.31 -10.74
N ALA A 158 20.99 -2.00 -10.96
CA ALA A 158 21.40 -0.73 -11.53
C ALA A 158 20.73 -0.51 -12.91
N PRO A 159 20.25 0.71 -13.22
CA PRO A 159 20.51 1.95 -12.48
C PRO A 159 19.50 2.28 -11.37
N LEU A 160 18.49 1.44 -11.10
CA LEU A 160 17.35 1.83 -10.27
C LEU A 160 17.72 2.20 -8.82
N PRO A 161 18.59 1.47 -8.09
CA PRO A 161 19.01 1.90 -6.76
C PRO A 161 19.77 3.22 -6.78
N GLY A 162 20.41 3.57 -7.89
CA GLY A 162 21.14 4.83 -8.03
C GLY A 162 20.24 6.05 -7.88
N SER A 163 18.99 5.99 -8.37
CA SER A 163 18.01 7.06 -8.16
C SER A 163 17.50 7.14 -6.71
N GLU A 164 17.78 6.13 -5.90
CA GLU A 164 17.33 6.01 -4.51
C GLU A 164 18.52 6.01 -3.54
N ASN A 165 19.61 6.71 -3.88
CA ASN A 165 20.81 6.82 -3.05
C ASN A 165 21.42 5.45 -2.67
N ASN A 166 21.48 4.56 -3.66
CA ASN A 166 21.92 3.16 -3.53
C ASN A 166 21.13 2.34 -2.50
N ASN A 167 19.90 2.74 -2.18
CA ASN A 167 18.96 1.98 -1.36
C ASN A 167 18.10 1.09 -2.26
N LYS A 168 18.48 -0.18 -2.40
CA LYS A 168 17.75 -1.14 -3.26
C LYS A 168 16.28 -1.27 -2.84
N SER A 169 16.02 -1.37 -1.53
CA SER A 169 14.67 -1.46 -0.98
C SER A 169 13.86 -0.18 -1.15
N GLY A 170 14.51 0.94 -1.47
CA GLY A 170 13.90 2.23 -1.72
C GLY A 170 13.30 2.39 -3.13
N VAL A 171 13.63 1.48 -4.07
CA VAL A 171 13.09 1.53 -5.45
C VAL A 171 11.56 1.57 -5.43
N LYS A 172 11.00 2.42 -6.28
CA LYS A 172 9.55 2.68 -6.35
C LYS A 172 8.83 1.64 -7.21
N LEU A 173 7.64 1.26 -6.77
CA LEU A 173 6.70 0.38 -7.45
C LEU A 173 5.49 1.20 -7.93
N PRO A 174 4.72 0.71 -8.94
CA PRO A 174 3.58 1.46 -9.49
C PRO A 174 2.40 1.66 -8.54
N ALA A 175 2.29 0.88 -7.46
CA ALA A 175 1.23 1.04 -6.46
C ALA A 175 1.45 2.32 -5.65
N MET A 176 0.38 3.03 -5.31
CA MET A 176 0.44 4.27 -4.54
C MET A 176 0.09 4.02 -3.07
N VAL A 177 0.79 4.70 -2.16
CA VAL A 177 0.58 4.66 -0.71
C VAL A 177 0.47 6.07 -0.17
N GLU A 178 -0.35 6.24 0.85
CA GLU A 178 -0.48 7.52 1.53
C GLU A 178 0.62 7.66 2.60
N VAL A 179 1.36 8.77 2.53
CA VAL A 179 2.41 9.14 3.49
C VAL A 179 2.20 10.60 3.86
N LYS A 180 1.81 10.88 5.09
CA LYS A 180 1.58 12.26 5.59
C LYS A 180 0.68 13.07 4.62
N ASP A 181 -0.51 12.52 4.32
CA ASP A 181 -1.53 13.11 3.44
C ASP A 181 -1.11 13.28 1.97
N LYS A 182 -0.05 12.59 1.52
CA LYS A 182 0.40 12.57 0.13
C LYS A 182 0.41 11.16 -0.43
N TYR A 183 -0.17 10.98 -1.60
CA TYR A 183 -0.02 9.74 -2.37
C TYR A 183 1.34 9.73 -3.05
N VAL A 184 2.19 8.81 -2.64
CA VAL A 184 3.51 8.57 -3.22
C VAL A 184 3.63 7.12 -3.68
N PRO A 185 4.52 6.81 -4.64
CA PRO A 185 4.77 5.43 -5.00
C PRO A 185 5.23 4.59 -3.81
N MET A 186 4.70 3.37 -3.72
CA MET A 186 5.12 2.32 -2.80
C MET A 186 6.58 1.98 -3.07
N THR A 187 7.34 1.64 -2.04
CA THR A 187 8.70 1.13 -2.17
C THR A 187 8.72 -0.39 -2.20
N ILE A 188 9.82 -0.98 -2.67
CA ILE A 188 10.02 -2.43 -2.57
C ILE A 188 9.96 -2.88 -1.10
N LEU A 189 10.54 -2.14 -0.15
CA LEU A 189 10.46 -2.52 1.27
C LEU A 189 9.01 -2.62 1.76
N GLU A 190 8.18 -1.65 1.40
CA GLU A 190 6.77 -1.62 1.80
C GLU A 190 6.01 -2.83 1.23
N ALA A 191 6.27 -3.20 -0.03
CA ALA A 191 5.70 -4.41 -0.62
C ALA A 191 6.16 -5.68 0.11
N VAL A 192 7.44 -5.76 0.50
CA VAL A 192 7.98 -6.90 1.25
C VAL A 192 7.40 -6.99 2.66
N VAL A 193 7.25 -5.85 3.36
CA VAL A 193 6.61 -5.80 4.67
C VAL A 193 5.16 -6.28 4.56
N LYS A 194 4.40 -5.75 3.58
CA LYS A 194 3.00 -6.13 3.36
C LYS A 194 2.84 -7.61 3.03
N GLN A 195 3.58 -8.13 2.04
CA GLN A 195 3.43 -9.52 1.62
C GLN A 195 3.83 -10.54 2.68
N THR A 196 4.80 -10.20 3.55
CA THR A 196 5.28 -11.13 4.60
C THR A 196 4.42 -11.05 5.86
N GLY A 197 3.58 -10.03 5.99
CA GLY A 197 2.68 -9.83 7.13
C GLY A 197 1.71 -10.98 7.37
N VAL A 198 1.31 -11.69 6.31
CA VAL A 198 0.44 -12.88 6.38
C VAL A 198 0.99 -13.97 7.30
N TYR A 199 2.31 -14.05 7.49
CA TYR A 199 2.92 -15.07 8.33
C TYR A 199 2.92 -14.72 9.83
N ALA A 200 2.62 -13.47 10.20
CA ALA A 200 2.84 -12.97 11.55
C ALA A 200 2.12 -13.76 12.64
N SER A 201 0.87 -14.17 12.41
CA SER A 201 0.06 -14.93 13.37
C SER A 201 0.69 -16.29 13.69
N SER A 202 1.21 -16.99 12.69
CA SER A 202 1.87 -18.29 12.82
C SER A 202 3.29 -18.23 13.42
N ARG A 203 3.86 -17.02 13.52
CA ARG A 203 5.27 -16.79 13.88
C ARG A 203 5.45 -16.13 15.25
N ARG A 204 4.42 -16.17 16.10
CA ARG A 204 4.53 -15.66 17.47
C ARG A 204 5.63 -16.39 18.24
N GLY A 205 6.38 -15.63 19.03
CA GLY A 205 7.57 -16.08 19.73
C GLY A 205 8.79 -16.36 18.85
N ARG A 206 8.77 -15.93 17.58
CA ARG A 206 9.90 -16.08 16.65
C ARG A 206 10.29 -14.75 16.03
N LEU A 207 11.60 -14.62 15.78
CA LEU A 207 12.16 -13.60 14.89
C LEU A 207 12.15 -14.15 13.46
N SER A 208 11.38 -13.53 12.58
CA SER A 208 11.37 -13.82 11.15
C SER A 208 12.33 -12.86 10.44
N VAL A 209 13.16 -13.38 9.53
CA VAL A 209 14.21 -12.60 8.88
C VAL A 209 13.97 -12.58 7.38
N PHE A 210 13.98 -11.39 6.79
CA PHE A 210 13.70 -11.16 5.38
C PHE A 210 14.71 -10.18 4.77
N TRP A 211 14.82 -10.21 3.46
CA TRP A 211 15.55 -9.21 2.69
C TRP A 211 14.53 -8.25 2.09
N GLY A 212 14.73 -6.95 2.32
CA GLY A 212 13.79 -5.88 1.98
C GLY A 212 13.64 -5.63 0.48
N ASP A 213 14.14 -6.51 -0.37
CA ASP A 213 14.13 -6.43 -1.83
C ASP A 213 13.48 -7.67 -2.48
N GLN A 214 13.00 -8.64 -1.70
CA GLN A 214 12.48 -9.92 -2.19
C GLN A 214 10.94 -9.90 -2.29
N VAL A 215 10.39 -9.36 -3.37
CA VAL A 215 8.94 -9.41 -3.65
C VAL A 215 8.56 -10.76 -4.22
N PHE A 216 7.54 -11.42 -3.66
CA PHE A 216 7.02 -12.69 -4.15
C PHE A 216 5.55 -12.88 -3.78
N ILE A 217 4.87 -13.76 -4.52
CA ILE A 217 3.55 -14.27 -4.18
C ILE A 217 3.70 -15.80 -4.07
N PRO A 218 3.39 -16.40 -2.91
CA PRO A 218 3.50 -17.85 -2.72
C PRO A 218 2.66 -18.62 -3.73
N SER A 219 3.16 -19.77 -4.18
CA SER A 219 2.38 -20.73 -4.97
C SER A 219 1.55 -21.67 -4.08
N ALA A 220 2.03 -21.96 -2.88
CA ALA A 220 1.30 -22.69 -1.84
C ALA A 220 0.41 -21.75 -1.02
N GLY A 221 -0.60 -22.30 -0.33
CA GLY A 221 -1.44 -21.52 0.58
C GLY A 221 -0.62 -20.89 1.72
N VAL A 222 -1.02 -19.67 2.11
CA VAL A 222 -0.46 -18.92 3.23
C VAL A 222 -1.30 -19.05 4.49
#